data_AF-A0A0A1T8D8-F1
#
_entry.id   AF-A0A0A1T8D8-F1
#
_cell.length_a   1.000
_cell.length_b   1.000
_cell.length_c   1.000
_cell.angle_alpha   90.00
_cell.angle_beta   90.00
_cell.angle_gamma   90.00
#
_symmetry.space_group_name_H-M   'P 1'
#
loop_
_entity.id
_entity.type
_entity.pdbx_description
1 polymer ?
#
loop_
_entity_poly.entity_id
_entity_poly.type
_entity_poly.pdbx_seq_one_letter_code
_entity_poly.pdbx_strand_id
1 'polypeptide(L)'
;MWIVKQGFFAGAGGANDNKDAANYSPAREPSACTVGAAESDNQKASYSNWGSIVDIQPPGSQILSAIPNGESKAWSGTSMACPHVVGVAALLISADEAKGADACDKMKKMALKDIIQGIPSGTTKDLLFNDNPGAK
;
A
#
# COMPACT_ATOMS: atom_id res chain seq x y z
N MET A 1 -14.92 7.11 5.39
CA MET A 1 -15.16 5.85 6.15
C MET A 1 -15.36 6.12 7.64
N TRP A 2 -16.29 5.42 8.31
CA TRP A 2 -16.60 5.67 9.74
C TRP A 2 -15.42 5.34 10.67
N ILE A 3 -14.67 4.26 10.40
CA ILE A 3 -13.57 3.83 11.25
C ILE A 3 -12.42 4.86 11.25
N VAL A 4 -12.18 5.49 10.10
CA VAL A 4 -11.19 6.58 9.97
C VAL A 4 -11.61 7.81 10.79
N LYS A 5 -12.91 8.14 10.81
CA LYS A 5 -13.45 9.22 11.66
C LYS A 5 -13.30 8.93 13.16
N GLN A 6 -13.12 7.67 13.56
CA GLN A 6 -12.84 7.28 14.95
C GLN A 6 -11.32 7.29 15.27
N GLY A 7 -10.47 7.75 14.35
CA GLY A 7 -9.02 7.89 14.55
C GLY A 7 -8.20 6.66 14.15
N PHE A 8 -8.82 5.61 13.60
CA PHE A 8 -8.10 4.45 13.09
C PHE A 8 -7.49 4.73 11.72
N PHE A 9 -6.31 4.17 11.48
CA PHE A 9 -5.79 4.03 10.12
C PHE A 9 -6.54 2.92 9.38
N ALA A 10 -6.80 3.12 8.08
CA ALA A 10 -7.36 2.08 7.22
C ALA A 10 -6.64 2.02 5.88
N GLY A 11 -6.01 0.87 5.61
CA GLY A 11 -5.48 0.53 4.29
C GLY A 11 -6.52 -0.23 3.46
N ALA A 12 -6.59 0.06 2.16
CA ALA A 12 -7.45 -0.63 1.21
C ALA A 12 -6.64 -1.09 0.00
N GLY A 13 -6.62 -2.40 -0.28
CA GLY A 13 -6.04 -2.90 -1.53
C GLY A 13 -6.79 -2.35 -2.75
N GLY A 14 -6.06 -1.93 -3.78
CA GLY A 14 -6.60 -1.28 -4.98
C GLY A 14 -7.41 -2.19 -5.92
N ALA A 15 -7.50 -3.49 -5.61
CA ALA A 15 -8.00 -4.58 -6.46
C ALA A 15 -7.05 -4.99 -7.60
N ASN A 16 -7.36 -6.12 -8.25
CA ASN A 16 -6.40 -6.93 -9.03
C ASN A 16 -6.86 -7.14 -10.49
N ASP A 17 -7.46 -6.12 -11.09
CA ASP A 17 -8.13 -6.20 -12.40
C ASP A 17 -7.40 -5.43 -13.50
N ASN A 18 -6.25 -4.81 -13.19
CA ASN A 18 -5.50 -3.89 -14.04
C ASN A 18 -6.36 -2.75 -14.64
N LYS A 19 -7.30 -2.22 -13.85
CA LYS A 19 -8.24 -1.16 -14.21
C LYS A 19 -8.12 0.05 -13.27
N ASP A 20 -8.87 1.10 -13.57
CA ASP A 20 -8.99 2.25 -12.68
C ASP A 20 -9.66 1.84 -11.36
N ALA A 21 -8.91 2.00 -10.26
CA ALA A 21 -9.30 1.70 -8.90
C ALA A 21 -10.52 2.50 -8.43
N ALA A 22 -10.81 3.65 -9.07
CA ALA A 22 -12.00 4.46 -8.77
C ALA A 22 -13.33 3.71 -8.96
N ASN A 23 -13.31 2.58 -9.68
CA ASN A 23 -14.47 1.73 -9.89
C ASN A 23 -14.67 0.66 -8.80
N TYR A 24 -13.79 0.60 -7.79
CA TYR A 24 -13.78 -0.46 -6.78
C TYR A 24 -13.96 0.11 -5.37
N SER A 25 -14.79 -0.54 -4.56
CA SER A 25 -14.90 -0.28 -3.12
C SER A 25 -14.24 -1.42 -2.33
N PRO A 26 -13.54 -1.13 -1.22
CA PRO A 26 -13.37 0.19 -0.60
C PRO A 26 -12.26 1.06 -1.20
N ALA A 27 -11.55 0.62 -2.25
CA ALA A 27 -10.43 1.38 -2.84
C ALA A 27 -10.77 2.86 -3.15
N ARG A 28 -11.96 3.17 -3.67
CA ARG A 28 -12.36 4.56 -4.00
C ARG A 28 -12.73 5.44 -2.82
N GLU A 29 -12.63 4.97 -1.58
CA GLU A 29 -12.95 5.75 -0.39
C GLU A 29 -11.81 6.74 -0.08
N PRO A 30 -12.00 8.06 -0.25
CA PRO A 30 -10.89 9.02 -0.18
C PRO A 30 -10.24 9.16 1.19
N SER A 31 -10.91 8.71 2.26
CA SER A 31 -10.33 8.72 3.61
C SER A 31 -9.54 7.46 3.97
N ALA A 32 -9.56 6.43 3.13
CA ALA A 32 -8.69 5.26 3.27
C ALA A 32 -7.38 5.47 2.50
N CYS A 33 -6.31 4.77 2.90
CA CYS A 33 -5.07 4.73 2.17
C CYS A 33 -5.14 3.64 1.11
N THR A 34 -5.25 4.01 -0.16
CA THR A 34 -5.44 3.07 -1.28
C THR A 34 -4.12 2.56 -1.79
N VAL A 35 -3.98 1.24 -1.84
CA VAL A 35 -2.70 0.56 -2.01
C VAL A 35 -2.65 -0.19 -3.33
N GLY A 36 -1.73 0.20 -4.21
CA GLY A 36 -1.41 -0.56 -5.41
C GLY A 36 -0.49 -1.74 -5.10
N ALA A 37 0.14 -2.32 -6.13
CA ALA A 37 1.09 -3.41 -5.96
C ALA A 37 2.25 -3.27 -6.96
N ALA A 38 3.47 -3.37 -6.43
CA ALA A 38 4.70 -3.43 -7.18
C ALA A 38 5.33 -4.83 -7.14
N GLU A 39 6.14 -5.11 -8.16
CA GLU A 39 7.04 -6.26 -8.29
C GLU A 39 8.40 -5.96 -7.66
N SER A 40 9.21 -7.00 -7.45
CA SER A 40 10.56 -6.87 -6.86
C SER A 40 11.56 -6.11 -7.73
N ASP A 41 11.28 -5.95 -9.02
CA ASP A 41 12.09 -5.23 -10.00
C ASP A 41 11.61 -3.77 -10.22
N ASN A 42 10.81 -3.24 -9.27
CA ASN A 42 10.21 -1.90 -9.32
C ASN A 42 9.24 -1.69 -10.49
N GLN A 43 8.63 -2.75 -11.02
CA GLN A 43 7.54 -2.62 -11.98
C GLN A 43 6.18 -2.63 -11.30
N LYS A 44 5.18 -1.98 -11.89
CA LYS A 44 3.77 -2.19 -11.50
C LYS A 44 3.44 -3.67 -11.68
N ALA A 45 2.88 -4.31 -10.65
CA ALA A 45 2.37 -5.66 -10.79
C ALA A 45 1.29 -5.71 -11.88
N SER A 46 1.34 -6.72 -12.74
CA SER A 46 0.51 -6.78 -13.96
C SER A 46 -0.99 -6.72 -13.66
N TYR A 47 -1.40 -7.26 -12.51
CA TYR A 47 -2.78 -7.24 -12.01
C TYR A 47 -3.16 -5.96 -11.26
N SER A 48 -2.21 -5.15 -10.76
CA SER A 48 -2.54 -4.01 -9.90
C SER A 48 -3.41 -3.01 -10.65
N ASN A 49 -4.53 -2.66 -10.04
CA ASN A 49 -5.28 -1.48 -10.44
C ASN A 49 -4.45 -0.20 -10.25
N TRP A 50 -4.87 0.85 -10.93
CA TRP A 50 -4.19 2.13 -11.07
C TRP A 50 -5.20 3.27 -10.96
N GLY A 51 -4.74 4.52 -11.05
CA GLY A 51 -5.59 5.70 -11.03
C GLY A 51 -5.12 6.74 -10.01
N SER A 52 -5.67 7.94 -10.11
CA SER A 52 -5.31 9.08 -9.23
C SER A 52 -5.67 8.87 -7.77
N ILE A 53 -6.50 7.87 -7.48
CA ILE A 53 -6.89 7.52 -6.10
C ILE A 53 -5.89 6.59 -5.42
N VAL A 54 -4.91 6.01 -6.12
CA VAL A 54 -3.90 5.14 -5.50
C VAL A 54 -2.88 6.02 -4.78
N ASP A 55 -2.69 5.79 -3.49
CA ASP A 55 -1.82 6.58 -2.62
C ASP A 55 -0.37 6.12 -2.64
N ILE A 56 -0.11 4.81 -2.76
CA ILE A 56 1.25 4.24 -2.65
C ILE A 56 1.37 2.85 -3.28
N GLN A 57 2.58 2.47 -3.73
CA GLN A 57 2.89 1.22 -4.46
C GLN A 57 3.87 0.32 -3.70
N PRO A 58 3.46 -0.41 -2.64
CA PRO A 58 4.32 -1.34 -1.92
C PRO A 58 4.49 -2.68 -2.67
N PRO A 59 5.44 -3.54 -2.26
CA PRO A 59 5.58 -4.89 -2.81
C PRO A 59 4.30 -5.72 -2.65
N GLY A 60 3.78 -6.27 -3.75
CA GLY A 60 2.55 -7.05 -3.74
C GLY A 60 2.65 -8.42 -4.42
N SER A 61 3.75 -8.71 -5.12
CA SER A 61 3.93 -9.97 -5.85
C SER A 61 4.95 -10.89 -5.20
N GLN A 62 4.67 -12.20 -5.24
CA GLN A 62 5.50 -13.25 -4.63
C GLN A 62 5.85 -12.97 -3.17
N ILE A 63 4.88 -12.42 -2.42
CA ILE A 63 5.05 -12.09 -1.01
C ILE A 63 4.90 -13.35 -0.19
N LEU A 64 6.01 -13.83 0.36
CA LEU A 64 6.03 -14.94 1.31
C LEU A 64 5.40 -14.49 2.63
N SER A 65 4.36 -15.18 3.07
CA SER A 65 3.75 -14.95 4.37
C SER A 65 3.23 -16.24 5.00
N ALA A 66 2.83 -16.14 6.26
CA ALA A 66 2.29 -17.26 7.02
C ALA A 66 0.92 -17.69 6.47
N ILE A 67 0.69 -19.00 6.48
CA ILE A 67 -0.62 -19.63 6.22
C ILE A 67 -0.95 -20.56 7.40
N PRO A 68 -2.19 -21.08 7.52
CA PRO A 68 -2.56 -21.98 8.60
C PRO A 68 -1.63 -23.20 8.73
N ASN A 69 -1.64 -23.83 9.91
CA ASN A 69 -0.84 -25.02 10.25
C ASN A 69 0.68 -24.78 10.36
N GLY A 70 1.10 -23.53 10.57
CA GLY A 70 2.51 -23.20 10.79
C GLY A 70 3.35 -23.20 9.52
N GLU A 71 2.70 -23.14 8.35
CA GLU A 71 3.35 -23.11 7.05
C GLU A 71 3.50 -21.68 6.51
N SER A 72 4.24 -21.54 5.41
CA SER A 72 4.39 -20.28 4.69
C SER A 72 4.21 -20.50 3.19
N LYS A 73 3.63 -19.50 2.51
CA LYS A 73 3.46 -19.54 1.05
C LYS A 73 3.57 -18.15 0.45
N ALA A 74 4.12 -18.09 -0.76
CA ALA A 74 4.17 -16.86 -1.55
C ALA A 74 2.87 -16.67 -2.33
N TRP A 75 2.22 -15.52 -2.15
CA TRP A 75 1.04 -15.09 -2.92
C TRP A 75 1.26 -13.70 -3.52
N SER A 76 0.44 -13.38 -4.52
CA SER A 76 0.47 -12.08 -5.20
C SER A 76 -0.90 -11.42 -5.13
N GLY A 77 -0.91 -10.11 -4.88
CA GLY A 77 -2.13 -9.31 -4.87
C GLY A 77 -1.95 -7.98 -4.16
N THR A 78 -2.82 -7.01 -4.45
CA THR A 78 -2.96 -5.80 -3.62
C THR A 78 -3.34 -6.15 -2.17
N SER A 79 -3.95 -7.32 -1.93
CA SER A 79 -4.15 -7.89 -0.60
C SER A 79 -2.86 -8.24 0.15
N MET A 80 -1.77 -8.55 -0.56
CA MET A 80 -0.44 -8.80 0.01
C MET A 80 0.36 -7.50 0.13
N ALA A 81 0.06 -6.53 -0.73
CA ALA A 81 0.66 -5.21 -0.71
C ALA A 81 0.15 -4.35 0.46
N CYS A 82 -1.16 -4.34 0.69
CA CYS A 82 -1.84 -3.61 1.77
C CYS A 82 -1.27 -3.84 3.18
N PRO A 83 -0.99 -5.08 3.65
CA PRO A 83 -0.45 -5.30 4.99
C PRO A 83 0.95 -4.71 5.21
N HIS A 84 1.76 -4.49 4.16
CA HIS A 84 3.02 -3.74 4.31
C HIS A 84 2.74 -2.28 4.74
N VAL A 85 1.76 -1.63 4.11
CA VAL A 85 1.35 -0.25 4.43
C VAL A 85 0.75 -0.18 5.83
N VAL A 86 -0.11 -1.14 6.18
CA VAL A 86 -0.69 -1.21 7.54
C VAL A 86 0.39 -1.43 8.59
N GLY A 87 1.39 -2.26 8.31
CA GLY A 87 2.54 -2.49 9.20
C GLY A 87 3.36 -1.22 9.43
N VAL A 88 3.71 -0.48 8.36
CA VAL A 88 4.44 0.79 8.48
C VAL A 88 3.60 1.84 9.22
N ALA A 89 2.29 1.94 8.94
CA ALA A 89 1.40 2.82 9.69
C ALA A 89 1.39 2.47 11.19
N ALA A 90 1.33 1.19 11.54
CA ALA A 90 1.38 0.75 12.93
C ALA A 90 2.71 1.13 13.62
N LEU A 91 3.85 1.00 12.92
CA LEU A 91 5.15 1.43 13.41
C LEU A 91 5.17 2.94 13.69
N LEU A 92 4.74 3.76 12.71
CA LEU A 92 4.68 5.22 12.86
C LEU A 92 3.78 5.65 14.02
N ILE A 93 2.61 5.02 14.16
CA ILE A 93 1.68 5.30 15.26
C ILE A 93 2.29 4.90 16.61
N SER A 94 2.95 3.74 16.68
CA SER A 94 3.57 3.26 17.92
C SER A 94 4.75 4.11 18.38
N ALA A 95 5.45 4.77 17.45
CA ALA A 95 6.54 5.70 17.70
C ALA A 95 6.06 7.14 17.96
N ASP A 96 4.74 7.38 17.98
CA ASP A 96 4.12 8.71 18.04
C ASP A 96 4.56 9.66 16.90
N GLU A 97 4.97 9.10 15.76
CA GLU A 97 5.38 9.86 14.57
C GLU A 97 4.21 10.19 13.62
N ALA A 98 3.06 9.56 13.84
CA ALA A 98 1.82 9.84 13.13
C ALA A 98 0.59 9.47 13.97
N LYS A 99 -0.54 10.14 13.72
CA LYS A 99 -1.85 9.67 14.18
C LYS A 99 -2.49 8.81 13.09
N GLY A 100 -3.47 7.98 13.45
CA GLY A 100 -4.09 7.04 12.51
C GLY A 100 -4.65 7.68 11.24
N ALA A 101 -5.29 8.84 11.38
CA ALA A 101 -5.83 9.60 10.24
C ALA A 101 -4.73 10.19 9.33
N ASP A 102 -3.55 10.51 9.87
CA ASP A 102 -2.47 11.21 9.16
C ASP A 102 -1.40 10.25 8.62
N ALA A 103 -1.43 8.98 9.02
CA ALA A 103 -0.38 8.01 8.72
C ALA A 103 -0.18 7.79 7.22
N CYS A 104 -1.24 7.81 6.40
CA CYS A 104 -1.11 7.69 4.94
C CYS A 104 -0.31 8.86 4.35
N ASP A 105 -0.62 10.09 4.76
CA ASP A 105 0.07 11.29 4.27
C ASP A 105 1.52 11.34 4.75
N LYS A 106 1.80 10.89 5.97
CA LYS A 106 3.17 10.71 6.47
C LYS A 106 3.95 9.71 5.60
N MET A 107 3.38 8.53 5.33
CA MET A 107 4.02 7.53 4.46
C MET A 107 4.24 8.05 3.04
N LYS A 108 3.27 8.76 2.46
CA LYS A 108 3.43 9.40 1.13
C LYS A 108 4.59 10.41 1.12
N LYS A 109 4.85 11.14 2.21
CA LYS A 109 5.99 12.08 2.28
C LYS A 109 7.33 11.35 2.39
N MET A 110 7.36 10.20 3.06
CA MET A 110 8.57 9.39 3.25
C MET A 110 8.88 8.46 2.08
N ALA A 111 7.88 8.16 1.24
CA ALA A 111 8.00 7.23 0.13
C ALA A 111 9.15 7.60 -0.82
N LEU A 112 9.81 6.57 -1.37
CA LEU A 112 10.78 6.76 -2.44
C LEU A 112 10.02 7.18 -3.72
N LYS A 113 10.36 8.35 -4.23
CA LYS A 113 9.62 9.01 -5.31
C LYS A 113 10.00 8.49 -6.68
N ASP A 114 9.00 8.34 -7.54
CA ASP A 114 9.18 8.01 -8.96
C ASP A 114 9.99 6.73 -9.23
N ILE A 115 9.92 5.75 -8.32
CA ILE A 115 10.66 4.49 -8.43
C ILE A 115 9.91 3.46 -9.28
N ILE A 116 8.58 3.41 -9.14
CA ILE A 116 7.78 2.36 -9.78
C ILE A 116 7.51 2.69 -11.26
N GLN A 117 7.96 1.78 -12.11
CA GLN A 117 7.85 1.83 -13.56
C GLN A 117 6.58 1.09 -14.04
N GLY A 118 6.20 1.31 -15.31
CA GLY A 118 5.00 0.69 -15.89
C GLY A 118 3.66 1.19 -15.33
N ILE A 119 3.68 2.28 -14.56
CA ILE A 119 2.51 2.92 -13.97
C ILE A 119 1.82 3.83 -15.00
N PRO A 120 0.50 3.68 -15.25
CA PRO A 120 -0.26 4.60 -16.11
C PRO A 120 -0.23 6.05 -15.62
N SER A 121 -0.29 7.00 -16.55
CA SER A 121 -0.31 8.43 -16.24
C SER A 121 -1.44 8.79 -15.26
N GLY A 122 -1.18 9.73 -14.37
CA GLY A 122 -2.14 10.14 -13.33
C GLY A 122 -2.19 9.21 -12.11
N THR A 123 -1.35 8.19 -12.04
CA THR A 123 -1.20 7.30 -10.87
C THR A 123 0.14 7.55 -10.20
N THR A 124 0.20 7.46 -8.86
CA THR A 124 1.47 7.58 -8.14
C THR A 124 2.46 6.46 -8.50
N LYS A 125 3.74 6.83 -8.55
CA LYS A 125 4.89 5.94 -8.77
C LYS A 125 5.72 5.70 -7.51
N ASP A 126 5.18 6.13 -6.38
CA ASP A 126 5.90 6.18 -5.11
C ASP A 126 5.90 4.81 -4.42
N LEU A 127 7.09 4.34 -4.06
CA LEU A 127 7.30 3.10 -3.34
C LEU A 127 7.28 3.34 -1.83
N LEU A 128 6.56 2.51 -1.09
CA LEU A 128 6.53 2.54 0.38
C LEU A 128 7.95 2.41 0.95
N PHE A 129 8.28 3.33 1.86
CA PHE A 129 9.57 3.38 2.55
C PHE A 129 9.34 3.83 4.00
N ASN A 130 10.07 3.22 4.93
CA ASN A 130 9.93 3.49 6.36
C ASN A 130 11.16 4.17 6.99
N ASP A 131 12.16 4.55 6.17
CA ASP A 131 13.37 5.26 6.59
C ASP A 131 14.07 4.66 7.81
N ASN A 132 14.00 3.33 7.98
CA ASN A 132 14.67 2.67 9.09
C ASN A 132 16.19 2.59 8.79
N PRO A 133 17.06 3.33 9.52
CA PRO A 133 18.51 3.30 9.31
C PRO A 133 19.15 1.94 9.64
N GLY A 134 18.39 1.01 10.22
CA GLY A 134 18.80 -0.37 10.48
C GLY A 134 18.58 -1.35 9.33
N ALA A 135 17.88 -0.96 8.26
CA ALA A 135 17.76 -1.76 7.05
C ALA A 135 19.05 -1.60 6.22
N LYS A 136 20.00 -2.51 6.44
CA LYS A 136 21.18 -2.68 5.59
C LYS A 136 20.92 -3.70 4.49
#